data_AF-A0A2D9XLU9-F1
#
_entry.id   AF-A0A2D9XLU9-F1
#
_cell.length_a   1.000
_cell.length_b   1.000
_cell.length_c   1.000
_cell.angle_alpha   90.00
_cell.angle_beta   90.00
_cell.angle_gamma   90.00
#
_symmetry.space_group_name_H-M   'P 1'
#
loop_
_entity.id
_entity.type
_entity.pdbx_description
1 polymer ?
#
loop_
_entity_poly.entity_id
_entity_poly.type
_entity_poly.pdbx_seq_one_letter_code
_entity_poly.pdbx_strand_id
1 'polypeptide(L)'
;MLAIIAVFLSVGVAYAEKRVLPIDEFSLLPILSEGRVMPMDSFARHSLYMLSGQEKFDGESAVAWVADTIFNPSEAVNDKVFILPLKDRRVLGLDMQGDGAYSFAQISIALSSTIARFQEIIQKQAEEKDLGEDEKILIKWHNSARYYAQLLRAMSFALPLGLDVPENLRARGAPQRFETFADAQRFTRDIDDMMGQLIAEKGADWDNYTQEDRKLGTLAFQVNALREGGQGENLFKVIPDIWSKSGNWVSPWQIYTAGAGAPQTSSLLIAWQNLAKAYSSENHKLWSDTLLEMQKDLEELGYQNYDAERLQVEKLYNLLQPIKLVLGLFLLSFLAIIGYYSFANIALLRASQTFFSGGLGILGFALLARIYVQARAPVGTLYESLLFVAFAGGVFALMLYSYRRDLSILAAGIFISLFLSGLSFPVSDGPQTMTVLEAVLNTQFWLMTHVICITIGYGWCLLAAAIAHERLFTFSFKDKVNTKTLPPLGRALKLTLVTALLFTAIGTALGGIWADQSWGRFWGWDPKENGALLIVLWIIWLLHGRLSGHINRLFMLAGTAVLSIIVALAWFGVNLLNVGLHSYGFTSGLAGGLFAFIFIELCIITTFVIKILRA
;
A
#
# COMPACT_ATOMS: atom_id res chain seq x y z
N MET A 1 5.72 23.29 13.20
CA MET A 1 4.38 22.72 13.48
C MET A 1 3.49 23.73 14.20
N LEU A 2 3.91 24.31 15.32
CA LEU A 2 3.10 25.25 16.11
C LEU A 2 2.80 26.61 15.42
N ALA A 3 3.71 27.13 14.60
CA ALA A 3 3.49 28.39 13.86
C ALA A 3 2.26 28.36 12.92
N ILE A 4 1.84 27.18 12.49
CA ILE A 4 0.74 26.98 11.53
C ILE A 4 -0.61 27.01 12.23
N ILE A 5 -0.69 26.38 13.40
CA ILE A 5 -1.85 26.49 14.28
C ILE A 5 -2.08 27.96 14.62
N ALA A 6 -1.01 28.72 14.91
CA ALA A 6 -1.10 30.15 15.16
C ALA A 6 -1.59 30.96 13.94
N VAL A 7 -1.12 30.67 12.72
CA VAL A 7 -1.57 31.37 11.50
C VAL A 7 -3.03 31.06 11.18
N PHE A 8 -3.43 29.78 11.15
CA PHE A 8 -4.82 29.40 10.85
C PHE A 8 -5.82 29.81 11.94
N LEU A 9 -5.40 29.90 13.21
CA LEU A 9 -6.24 30.45 14.29
C LEU A 9 -6.27 31.99 14.32
N SER A 10 -5.26 32.66 13.76
CA SER A 10 -5.18 34.14 13.74
C SER A 10 -6.03 34.80 12.68
N VAL A 11 -6.37 34.07 11.61
CA VAL A 11 -7.27 34.57 10.57
C VAL A 11 -8.70 34.21 10.95
N GLY A 12 -9.50 35.19 11.37
CA GLY A 12 -10.92 35.04 11.64
C GLY A 12 -11.74 34.82 10.37
N VAL A 13 -11.44 33.76 9.61
CA VAL A 13 -12.27 33.32 8.49
C VAL A 13 -13.55 32.74 9.07
N ALA A 14 -14.70 33.22 8.59
CA ALA A 14 -16.00 32.67 8.97
C ALA A 14 -16.02 31.17 8.66
N TYR A 15 -16.21 30.39 9.73
CA TYR A 15 -16.19 28.94 9.77
C TYR A 15 -17.30 28.36 8.88
N ALA A 16 -16.92 27.40 8.05
CA ALA A 16 -17.79 26.66 7.16
C ALA A 16 -18.07 25.28 7.77
N GLU A 17 -19.34 24.91 8.00
CA GLU A 17 -19.70 23.54 8.38
C GLU A 17 -19.31 22.54 7.28
N LYS A 18 -18.95 21.30 7.66
CA LYS A 18 -18.63 20.15 6.77
C LYS A 18 -19.56 20.04 5.55
N ARG A 19 -19.00 19.97 4.33
CA ARG A 19 -19.72 20.26 3.07
C ARG A 19 -19.87 19.06 2.12
N VAL A 20 -21.06 18.90 1.54
CA VAL A 20 -21.38 17.82 0.58
C VAL A 20 -21.03 18.26 -0.84
N LEU A 21 -19.98 17.69 -1.46
CA LEU A 21 -19.57 18.01 -2.83
C LEU A 21 -19.75 16.84 -3.81
N PRO A 22 -19.85 17.10 -5.13
CA PRO A 22 -19.67 16.10 -6.16
C PRO A 22 -18.22 15.58 -6.12
N ILE A 23 -18.04 14.37 -5.60
CA ILE A 23 -16.72 13.77 -5.32
C ILE A 23 -16.22 12.91 -6.49
N ASP A 24 -17.11 12.49 -7.39
CA ASP A 24 -16.78 11.49 -8.42
C ASP A 24 -15.77 11.97 -9.45
N GLU A 25 -15.88 13.21 -9.92
CA GLU A 25 -14.93 13.81 -10.86
C GLU A 25 -13.61 14.17 -10.14
N PHE A 26 -13.70 14.67 -8.90
CA PHE A 26 -12.53 14.98 -8.08
C PHE A 26 -11.70 13.72 -7.79
N SER A 27 -12.36 12.57 -7.62
CA SER A 27 -11.70 11.29 -7.35
C SER A 27 -10.82 10.81 -8.51
N LEU A 28 -11.04 11.31 -9.73
CA LEU A 28 -10.27 10.96 -10.94
C LEU A 28 -9.09 11.90 -11.18
N LEU A 29 -8.99 13.02 -10.46
CA LEU A 29 -7.87 13.94 -10.64
C LEU A 29 -6.54 13.20 -10.39
N PRO A 30 -5.54 13.36 -11.27
CA PRO A 30 -4.26 12.69 -11.12
C PRO A 30 -3.41 13.33 -10.02
N ILE A 31 -2.68 12.47 -9.30
CA ILE A 31 -1.65 12.87 -8.35
C ILE A 31 -0.47 11.92 -8.47
N LEU A 32 0.75 12.46 -8.46
CA LEU A 32 1.96 11.65 -8.38
C LEU A 32 2.24 11.29 -6.91
N SER A 33 2.05 10.02 -6.58
CA SER A 33 2.40 9.50 -5.26
C SER A 33 3.20 8.21 -5.40
N GLU A 34 4.14 7.97 -4.49
CA GLU A 34 5.01 6.79 -4.49
C GLU A 34 5.78 6.56 -5.81
N GLY A 35 5.94 7.59 -6.66
CA GLY A 35 6.63 7.47 -7.95
C GLY A 35 5.75 7.05 -9.14
N ARG A 36 4.42 7.00 -8.98
CA ARG A 36 3.47 6.77 -10.09
C ARG A 36 2.29 7.75 -10.02
N VAL A 37 1.79 8.16 -11.19
CA VAL A 37 0.54 8.91 -11.29
C VAL A 37 -0.64 7.97 -11.03
N MET A 38 -1.46 8.33 -10.05
CA MET A 38 -2.63 7.55 -9.60
C MET A 38 -3.84 8.48 -9.41
N PRO A 39 -5.07 7.95 -9.39
CA PRO A 39 -6.25 8.77 -9.16
C PRO A 39 -6.28 9.26 -7.71
N MET A 40 -6.89 10.42 -7.49
CA MET A 40 -7.11 10.98 -6.15
C MET A 40 -7.83 10.00 -5.23
N ASP A 41 -8.70 9.12 -5.75
CA ASP A 41 -9.30 8.02 -4.99
C ASP A 41 -8.27 7.11 -4.32
N SER A 42 -7.26 6.65 -5.06
CA SER A 42 -6.22 5.77 -4.53
C SER A 42 -5.36 6.50 -3.50
N PHE A 43 -4.95 7.73 -3.82
CA PHE A 43 -4.18 8.57 -2.89
C PHE A 43 -4.94 8.78 -1.59
N ALA A 44 -6.21 9.18 -1.66
CA ALA A 44 -7.02 9.47 -0.50
C ALA A 44 -7.25 8.25 0.40
N ARG A 45 -7.57 7.09 -0.19
CA ARG A 45 -7.69 5.83 0.56
C ARG A 45 -6.40 5.46 1.27
N HIS A 46 -5.27 5.58 0.57
CA HIS A 46 -3.97 5.29 1.14
C HIS A 46 -3.61 6.25 2.27
N SER A 47 -3.76 7.56 2.06
CA SER A 47 -3.53 8.60 3.07
C SER A 47 -4.37 8.37 4.32
N LEU A 48 -5.66 8.09 4.18
CA LEU A 48 -6.54 7.87 5.32
C LEU A 48 -6.16 6.61 6.10
N TYR A 49 -5.91 5.50 5.40
CA TYR A 49 -5.55 4.24 6.04
C TYR A 49 -4.20 4.34 6.77
N MET A 50 -3.22 5.05 6.20
CA MET A 50 -1.93 5.28 6.86
C MET A 50 -2.04 6.05 8.18
N LEU A 51 -3.08 6.88 8.35
CA LEU A 51 -3.31 7.69 9.55
C LEU A 51 -4.25 7.00 10.56
N SER A 52 -5.31 6.35 10.07
CA SER A 52 -6.42 5.84 10.88
C SER A 52 -6.59 4.32 10.84
N GLY A 53 -6.04 3.65 9.83
CA GLY A 53 -6.33 2.25 9.51
C GLY A 53 -7.74 2.02 8.93
N GLN A 54 -8.48 3.07 8.56
CA GLN A 54 -9.84 2.99 8.05
C GLN A 54 -9.93 3.28 6.55
N GLU A 55 -10.94 2.71 5.87
CA GLU A 55 -11.26 3.03 4.47
C GLU A 55 -12.19 4.25 4.31
N LYS A 56 -12.81 4.70 5.40
CA LYS A 56 -13.78 5.79 5.48
C LYS A 56 -13.57 6.59 6.75
N PHE A 57 -13.84 7.89 6.71
CA PHE A 57 -13.76 8.78 7.87
C PHE A 57 -15.16 9.30 8.16
N ASP A 58 -15.67 9.02 9.37
CA ASP A 58 -16.95 9.54 9.85
C ASP A 58 -18.15 9.28 8.89
N GLY A 59 -18.17 8.09 8.29
CA GLY A 59 -19.19 7.67 7.31
C GLY A 59 -18.95 8.11 5.86
N GLU A 60 -18.04 9.06 5.63
CA GLU A 60 -17.73 9.62 4.32
C GLU A 60 -16.62 8.85 3.58
N SER A 61 -16.50 9.09 2.28
CA SER A 61 -15.43 8.52 1.47
C SER A 61 -14.09 9.15 1.83
N ALA A 62 -13.00 8.40 1.66
CA ALA A 62 -11.66 8.94 1.87
C ALA A 62 -11.38 10.19 0.99
N VAL A 63 -11.99 10.24 -0.20
CA VAL A 63 -11.86 11.38 -1.11
C VAL A 63 -12.53 12.64 -0.57
N ALA A 64 -13.72 12.50 0.04
CA ALA A 64 -14.38 13.60 0.73
C ALA A 64 -13.49 14.15 1.87
N TRP A 65 -12.93 13.25 2.67
CA TRP A 65 -12.02 13.59 3.75
C TRP A 65 -10.75 14.32 3.24
N VAL A 66 -10.13 13.86 2.15
CA VAL A 66 -8.98 14.58 1.58
C VAL A 66 -9.38 15.96 1.07
N ALA A 67 -10.53 16.08 0.39
CA ALA A 67 -11.01 17.36 -0.11
C ALA A 67 -11.21 18.35 1.06
N ASP A 68 -11.88 17.92 2.14
CA ASP A 68 -12.07 18.75 3.32
C ASP A 68 -10.74 19.06 4.03
N THR A 69 -9.83 18.10 4.13
CA THR A 69 -8.50 18.31 4.74
C THR A 69 -7.68 19.39 4.01
N ILE A 70 -7.70 19.39 2.67
CA ILE A 70 -6.90 20.35 1.89
C ILE A 70 -7.60 21.70 1.74
N PHE A 71 -8.94 21.74 1.63
CA PHE A 71 -9.69 22.98 1.39
C PHE A 71 -10.22 23.65 2.67
N ASN A 72 -10.26 22.93 3.80
CA ASN A 72 -10.66 23.43 5.12
C ASN A 72 -9.70 22.93 6.24
N PRO A 73 -8.39 23.22 6.14
CA PRO A 73 -7.41 22.73 7.10
C PRO A 73 -7.62 23.27 8.52
N SER A 74 -8.33 24.38 8.70
CA SER A 74 -8.66 24.95 10.02
C SER A 74 -9.55 24.01 10.84
N GLU A 75 -10.52 23.35 10.21
CA GLU A 75 -11.39 22.38 10.88
C GLU A 75 -10.71 21.02 10.96
N ALA A 76 -10.09 20.58 9.86
CA ALA A 76 -9.42 19.29 9.76
C ALA A 76 -8.26 19.08 10.76
N VAL A 77 -7.68 20.15 11.33
CA VAL A 77 -6.71 20.04 12.43
C VAL A 77 -7.33 19.42 13.69
N ASN A 78 -8.64 19.61 13.89
CA ASN A 78 -9.39 19.12 15.05
C ASN A 78 -10.04 17.76 14.80
N ASP A 79 -10.07 17.29 13.55
CA ASP A 79 -10.57 15.96 13.19
C ASP A 79 -9.76 14.86 13.85
N LYS A 80 -10.45 13.92 14.49
CA LYS A 80 -9.87 12.77 15.19
C LYS A 80 -9.46 11.66 14.21
N VAL A 81 -8.61 11.99 13.24
CA VAL A 81 -8.18 11.06 12.18
C VAL A 81 -7.14 10.04 12.66
N PHE A 82 -6.39 10.30 13.72
CA PHE A 82 -5.32 9.41 14.14
C PHE A 82 -5.84 8.38 15.16
N ILE A 83 -5.83 7.11 14.77
CA ILE A 83 -6.30 6.00 15.63
C ILE A 83 -5.11 5.21 16.14
N LEU A 84 -4.84 5.34 17.45
CA LEU A 84 -3.65 4.77 18.06
C LEU A 84 -3.97 3.51 18.87
N PRO A 85 -3.23 2.40 18.67
CA PRO A 85 -3.26 1.27 19.59
C PRO A 85 -2.81 1.66 21.00
N LEU A 86 -3.26 0.92 22.01
CA LEU A 86 -2.95 1.20 23.42
C LEU A 86 -1.44 1.26 23.70
N LYS A 87 -0.65 0.39 23.04
CA LYS A 87 0.81 0.37 23.16
C LYS A 87 1.42 1.70 22.69
N ASP A 88 0.98 2.18 21.53
CA ASP A 88 1.49 3.40 20.89
C ASP A 88 1.16 4.64 21.73
N ARG A 89 -0.06 4.70 22.30
CA ARG A 89 -0.47 5.79 23.22
C ARG A 89 0.48 5.92 24.41
N ARG A 90 0.89 4.78 24.98
CA ARG A 90 1.83 4.74 26.13
C ARG A 90 3.19 5.33 25.75
N VAL A 91 3.71 4.99 24.57
CA VAL A 91 5.00 5.50 24.09
C VAL A 91 4.96 7.01 23.87
N LEU A 92 3.83 7.54 23.41
CA LEU A 92 3.63 8.98 23.18
C LEU A 92 3.15 9.76 24.41
N GLY A 93 2.89 9.10 25.53
CA GLY A 93 2.35 9.75 26.73
C GLY A 93 0.96 10.34 26.56
N LEU A 94 0.14 9.78 25.66
CA LEU A 94 -1.24 10.21 25.40
C LEU A 94 -2.21 9.60 26.42
N ASP A 95 -3.40 10.20 26.54
CA ASP A 95 -4.45 9.70 27.44
C ASP A 95 -4.77 8.23 27.15
N MET A 96 -4.81 7.42 28.20
CA MET A 96 -5.06 5.98 28.09
C MET A 96 -6.55 5.65 28.19
N GLN A 97 -7.40 6.62 28.54
CA GLN A 97 -8.85 6.48 28.62
C GLN A 97 -9.51 7.09 27.37
N GLY A 98 -10.37 6.32 26.68
CA GLY A 98 -11.09 6.77 25.48
C GLY A 98 -11.00 5.82 24.28
N ASP A 99 -11.69 6.19 23.20
CA ASP A 99 -11.80 5.44 21.94
C ASP A 99 -10.46 5.31 21.19
N GLY A 100 -9.49 6.17 21.48
CA GLY A 100 -8.17 6.16 20.86
C GLY A 100 -8.03 6.98 19.60
N ALA A 101 -9.04 7.78 19.28
CA ALA A 101 -9.03 8.68 18.16
C ALA A 101 -8.55 10.05 18.64
N TYR A 102 -7.49 10.56 18.03
CA TYR A 102 -6.87 11.84 18.38
C TYR A 102 -6.80 12.77 17.18
N SER A 103 -6.89 14.06 17.46
CA SER A 103 -6.70 15.08 16.44
C SER A 103 -5.23 15.39 16.20
N PHE A 104 -4.95 16.05 15.07
CA PHE A 104 -3.61 16.54 14.79
C PHE A 104 -3.14 17.54 15.85
N ALA A 105 -4.03 18.40 16.36
CA ALA A 105 -3.72 19.31 17.46
C ALA A 105 -3.22 18.56 18.70
N GLN A 106 -3.90 17.48 19.10
CA GLN A 106 -3.51 16.67 20.26
C GLN A 106 -2.18 15.93 20.03
N ILE A 107 -2.02 15.29 18.88
CA ILE A 107 -0.81 14.51 18.58
C ILE A 107 0.41 15.39 18.38
N SER A 108 0.27 16.56 17.75
CA SER A 108 1.40 17.47 17.53
C SER A 108 1.99 17.96 18.86
N ILE A 109 1.16 18.18 19.89
CA ILE A 109 1.61 18.51 21.24
C ILE A 109 2.39 17.33 21.84
N ALA A 110 1.84 16.12 21.79
CA ALA A 110 2.51 14.92 22.31
C ALA A 110 3.84 14.63 21.59
N LEU A 111 3.91 14.78 20.28
CA LEU A 111 5.13 14.56 19.51
C LEU A 111 6.19 15.63 19.79
N SER A 112 5.78 16.87 20.06
CA SER A 112 6.71 17.97 20.34
C SER A 112 7.61 17.68 21.56
N SER A 113 7.09 16.98 22.58
CA SER A 113 7.88 16.60 23.76
C SER A 113 8.85 15.45 23.50
N THR A 114 8.70 14.75 22.37
CA THR A 114 9.53 13.59 21.99
C THR A 114 10.55 13.89 20.89
N ILE A 115 10.64 15.14 20.43
CA ILE A 115 11.45 15.55 19.28
C ILE A 115 12.95 15.26 19.45
N ALA A 116 13.50 15.48 20.65
CA ALA A 116 14.92 15.25 20.94
C ALA A 116 15.27 13.75 20.82
N ARG A 117 14.43 12.90 21.42
CA ARG A 117 14.56 11.44 21.31
C ARG A 117 14.39 10.97 19.86
N PHE A 118 13.46 11.56 19.09
CA PHE A 118 13.29 11.25 17.68
C PHE A 118 14.56 11.60 16.86
N GLN A 119 15.21 12.73 17.13
CA GLN A 119 16.46 13.11 16.46
C GLN A 119 17.60 12.12 16.76
N GLU A 120 17.75 11.71 18.02
CA GLU A 120 18.72 10.67 18.41
C GLU A 120 18.45 9.33 17.69
N ILE A 121 17.18 8.92 17.60
CA ILE A 121 16.76 7.69 16.91
C ILE A 121 17.10 7.74 15.41
N ILE A 122 16.82 8.86 14.73
CA ILE A 122 17.13 9.00 13.30
C ILE A 122 18.65 8.93 13.06
N GLN A 123 19.45 9.51 13.95
CA GLN A 123 20.90 9.40 13.88
C GLN A 123 21.37 7.94 14.07
N LYS A 124 20.86 7.26 15.11
CA LYS A 124 21.15 5.84 15.37
C LYS A 124 20.72 4.91 14.24
N GLN A 125 19.57 5.18 13.60
CA GLN A 125 19.08 4.41 12.46
C GLN A 125 20.08 4.42 11.29
N ALA A 126 20.78 5.54 11.08
CA ALA A 126 21.81 5.65 10.05
C ALA A 126 23.06 4.81 10.37
N GLU A 127 23.29 4.47 11.64
CA GLU A 127 24.53 3.86 12.13
C GLU A 127 24.40 2.35 12.45
N GLU A 128 23.32 1.89 13.11
CA GLU A 128 23.28 0.55 13.73
C GLU A 128 22.18 -0.39 13.20
N LYS A 129 21.26 0.07 12.34
CA LYS A 129 20.12 -0.67 11.72
C LYS A 129 19.13 -1.37 12.66
N ASP A 130 19.46 -1.66 13.92
CA ASP A 130 18.58 -2.39 14.85
C ASP A 130 17.85 -1.42 15.79
N LEU A 131 16.59 -1.13 15.46
CA LEU A 131 15.72 -0.24 16.21
C LEU A 131 14.81 -1.02 17.15
N GLY A 132 14.73 -0.56 18.40
CA GLY A 132 13.76 -1.05 19.38
C GLY A 132 12.31 -0.77 18.95
N GLU A 133 11.37 -1.54 19.48
CA GLU A 133 9.95 -1.40 19.11
C GLU A 133 9.36 -0.02 19.45
N ASP A 134 9.75 0.59 20.57
CA ASP A 134 9.31 1.93 20.94
C ASP A 134 9.91 3.01 20.03
N GLU A 135 11.13 2.80 19.54
CA GLU A 135 11.79 3.69 18.58
C GLU A 135 11.05 3.68 17.23
N LYS A 136 10.64 2.49 16.77
CA LYS A 136 9.81 2.34 15.57
C LYS A 136 8.46 3.04 15.69
N ILE A 137 7.81 2.94 16.86
CA ILE A 137 6.54 3.64 17.14
C ILE A 137 6.73 5.15 17.05
N LEU A 138 7.80 5.70 17.63
CA LEU A 138 8.11 7.13 17.54
C LEU A 138 8.34 7.58 16.10
N ILE A 139 9.11 6.83 15.32
CA ILE A 139 9.34 7.15 13.90
C ILE A 139 8.01 7.15 13.12
N LYS A 140 7.19 6.11 13.29
CA LYS A 140 5.90 5.97 12.63
C LYS A 140 5.05 7.22 12.84
N TRP A 141 4.80 7.61 14.10
CA TRP A 141 3.89 8.71 14.38
C TRP A 141 4.46 10.10 14.04
N HIS A 142 5.78 10.31 14.12
CA HIS A 142 6.39 11.53 13.57
C HIS A 142 6.22 11.63 12.05
N ASN A 143 6.39 10.51 11.33
CA ASN A 143 6.19 10.48 9.89
C ASN A 143 4.72 10.69 9.53
N SER A 144 3.78 10.03 10.21
CA SER A 144 2.33 10.22 10.02
C SER A 144 1.90 11.67 10.29
N ALA A 145 2.38 12.28 11.37
CA ALA A 145 2.08 13.67 11.67
C ALA A 145 2.69 14.64 10.63
N ARG A 146 3.92 14.38 10.16
CA ARG A 146 4.52 15.16 9.06
C ARG A 146 3.74 15.01 7.76
N TYR A 147 3.25 13.81 7.46
CA TYR A 147 2.43 13.51 6.29
C TYR A 147 1.11 14.31 6.33
N TYR A 148 0.37 14.23 7.43
CA TYR A 148 -0.87 15.00 7.60
C TYR A 148 -0.63 16.51 7.59
N ALA A 149 0.46 16.98 8.19
CA ALA A 149 0.84 18.40 8.16
C ALA A 149 1.13 18.91 6.74
N GLN A 150 1.55 18.05 5.80
CA GLN A 150 1.71 18.43 4.39
C GLN A 150 0.34 18.49 3.69
N LEU A 151 -0.57 17.55 3.96
CA LEU A 151 -1.95 17.61 3.44
C LEU A 151 -2.65 18.92 3.84
N LEU A 152 -2.60 19.28 5.13
CA LEU A 152 -3.18 20.53 5.65
C LEU A 152 -2.61 21.80 4.98
N ARG A 153 -1.41 21.72 4.39
CA ARG A 153 -0.75 22.84 3.72
C ARG A 153 -0.92 22.81 2.21
N ALA A 154 -1.35 21.69 1.63
CA ALA A 154 -1.37 21.47 0.19
C ALA A 154 -1.96 22.65 -0.60
N MET A 155 -3.08 23.19 -0.11
CA MET A 155 -3.83 24.27 -0.75
C MET A 155 -3.80 25.60 0.01
N SER A 156 -2.98 25.74 1.06
CA SER A 156 -2.98 26.94 1.91
C SER A 156 -2.63 28.24 1.17
N PHE A 157 -2.04 28.16 -0.02
CA PHE A 157 -1.77 29.32 -0.87
C PHE A 157 -3.05 29.94 -1.48
N ALA A 158 -4.09 29.12 -1.67
CA ALA A 158 -5.35 29.48 -2.34
C ALA A 158 -6.52 29.70 -1.36
N LEU A 159 -6.29 29.50 -0.06
CA LEU A 159 -7.33 29.67 0.94
C LEU A 159 -7.55 31.15 1.26
N PRO A 160 -8.78 31.53 1.64
CA PRO A 160 -9.07 32.90 2.07
C PRO A 160 -8.21 33.30 3.27
N LEU A 161 -7.44 34.38 3.14
CA LEU A 161 -6.63 34.98 4.20
C LEU A 161 -7.17 36.34 4.65
N GLY A 162 -7.78 37.11 3.75
CA GLY A 162 -8.36 38.42 4.08
C GLY A 162 -7.38 39.40 4.73
N LEU A 163 -6.14 39.49 4.22
CA LEU A 163 -5.08 40.31 4.83
C LEU A 163 -5.18 41.76 4.37
N ASP A 164 -5.29 42.69 5.33
CA ASP A 164 -5.26 44.13 5.05
C ASP A 164 -3.86 44.55 4.57
N VAL A 165 -3.81 45.28 3.46
CA VAL A 165 -2.56 45.74 2.85
C VAL A 165 -2.22 47.15 3.34
N PRO A 166 -1.01 47.37 3.90
CA PRO A 166 -0.62 48.68 4.43
C PRO A 166 -0.48 49.73 3.33
N GLU A 167 -0.69 51.01 3.65
CA GLU A 167 -0.75 52.11 2.66
C GLU A 167 0.50 52.22 1.79
N ASN A 168 1.67 52.04 2.41
CA ASN A 168 2.96 52.07 1.75
C ASN A 168 3.10 51.00 0.66
N LEU A 169 2.51 49.82 0.85
CA LEU A 169 2.50 48.75 -0.15
C LEU A 169 1.41 48.99 -1.21
N ARG A 170 0.25 49.55 -0.83
CA ARG A 170 -0.80 49.99 -1.78
C ARG A 170 -0.29 51.04 -2.75
N ALA A 171 0.56 51.96 -2.29
CA ALA A 171 1.21 52.95 -3.15
C ALA A 171 2.10 52.32 -4.24
N ARG A 172 2.51 51.05 -4.09
CA ARG A 172 3.27 50.27 -5.08
C ARG A 172 2.38 49.43 -5.99
N GLY A 173 1.05 49.62 -5.96
CA GLY A 173 0.10 48.93 -6.82
C GLY A 173 -0.53 47.67 -6.22
N ALA A 174 -0.32 47.41 -4.92
CA ALA A 174 -1.00 46.31 -4.23
C ALA A 174 -2.51 46.63 -4.02
N PRO A 175 -3.39 45.61 -4.06
CA PRO A 175 -4.82 45.78 -3.77
C PRO A 175 -5.06 46.21 -2.33
N GLN A 176 -6.29 46.59 -1.99
CA GLN A 176 -6.64 46.94 -0.60
C GLN A 176 -6.50 45.77 0.37
N ARG A 177 -6.79 44.56 -0.12
CA ARG A 177 -6.69 43.30 0.61
C ARG A 177 -6.09 42.22 -0.27
N PHE A 178 -5.29 41.36 0.33
CA PHE A 178 -4.94 40.08 -0.28
C PHE A 178 -6.00 39.06 0.15
N GLU A 179 -6.77 38.57 -0.83
CA GLU A 179 -7.77 37.54 -0.58
C GLU A 179 -7.09 36.20 -0.31
N THR A 180 -5.96 35.92 -0.98
CA THR A 180 -5.17 34.69 -0.84
C THR A 180 -3.68 34.97 -0.81
N PHE A 181 -2.86 33.96 -0.46
CA PHE A 181 -1.40 34.10 -0.56
C PHE A 181 -0.96 34.22 -2.04
N ALA A 182 -1.69 33.60 -2.96
CA ALA A 182 -1.42 33.72 -4.40
C ALA A 182 -1.43 35.20 -4.86
N ASP A 183 -2.30 36.04 -4.28
CA ASP A 183 -2.33 37.48 -4.55
C ASP A 183 -1.11 38.20 -3.97
N ALA A 184 -0.69 37.80 -2.76
CA ALA A 184 0.44 38.38 -2.05
C ALA A 184 1.79 38.00 -2.69
N GLN A 185 1.88 36.88 -3.41
CA GLN A 185 3.13 36.35 -3.98
C GLN A 185 3.91 37.41 -4.76
N ARG A 186 3.22 38.19 -5.61
CA ARG A 186 3.85 39.22 -6.46
C ARG A 186 4.52 40.33 -5.68
N PHE A 187 4.09 40.56 -4.44
CA PHE A 187 4.57 41.61 -3.54
C PHE A 187 5.48 41.08 -2.43
N THR A 188 5.76 39.77 -2.39
CA THR A 188 6.61 39.16 -1.34
C THR A 188 7.98 39.83 -1.22
N ARG A 189 8.61 40.14 -2.36
CA ARG A 189 9.89 40.86 -2.39
C ARG A 189 9.77 42.28 -1.84
N ASP A 190 8.71 43.02 -2.21
CA ASP A 190 8.46 44.35 -1.67
C ASP A 190 8.22 44.30 -0.15
N ILE A 191 7.47 43.31 0.33
CA ILE A 191 7.21 43.08 1.75
C ILE A 191 8.52 42.80 2.50
N ASP A 192 9.36 41.90 1.99
CA ASP A 192 10.65 41.55 2.58
C ASP A 192 11.60 42.78 2.62
N ASP A 193 11.69 43.54 1.52
CA ASP A 193 12.53 44.74 1.43
C ASP A 193 12.05 45.84 2.39
N MET A 194 10.74 46.08 2.46
CA MET A 194 10.14 47.08 3.34
C MET A 194 10.29 46.72 4.82
N MET A 195 10.13 45.43 5.17
CA MET A 195 10.40 44.95 6.52
C MET A 195 11.87 45.07 6.90
N GLY A 196 12.78 44.75 5.97
CA GLY A 196 14.21 44.92 6.18
C GLY A 196 14.58 46.38 6.48
N GLN A 197 14.01 47.33 5.73
CA GLN A 197 14.19 48.77 5.98
C GLN A 197 13.63 49.19 7.33
N LEU A 198 12.40 48.77 7.65
CA LEU A 198 11.74 49.11 8.91
C LEU A 198 12.53 48.62 10.13
N ILE A 199 13.05 47.38 10.08
CA ILE A 199 13.89 46.81 11.14
C ILE A 199 15.23 47.56 11.24
N ALA A 200 15.83 47.94 10.10
CA ALA A 200 17.08 48.71 10.09
C ALA A 200 16.91 50.13 10.67
N GLU A 201 15.74 50.76 10.45
CA GLU A 201 15.44 52.11 10.94
C GLU A 201 15.04 52.13 12.43
N LYS A 202 14.19 51.20 12.86
CA LYS A 202 13.54 51.25 14.18
C LYS A 202 14.02 50.20 15.17
N GLY A 203 14.88 49.26 14.74
CA GLY A 203 15.39 48.18 15.57
C GLY A 203 14.31 47.17 15.99
N ALA A 204 14.61 46.36 17.01
CA ALA A 204 13.74 45.26 17.47
C ALA A 204 12.66 45.67 18.49
N ASP A 205 12.59 46.96 18.85
CA ASP A 205 11.67 47.46 19.86
C ASP A 205 10.30 47.82 19.25
N TRP A 206 9.33 46.93 19.47
CA TRP A 206 7.97 47.00 18.91
C TRP A 206 7.13 48.19 19.39
N ASP A 207 7.53 48.85 20.48
CA ASP A 207 6.82 50.01 21.00
C ASP A 207 7.03 51.26 20.13
N ASN A 208 8.09 51.29 19.32
CA ASN A 208 8.41 52.39 18.40
C ASN A 208 7.71 52.28 17.03
N TYR A 209 6.92 51.23 16.82
CA TYR A 209 6.26 50.92 15.55
C TYR A 209 4.89 51.59 15.49
N THR A 210 4.63 52.33 14.41
CA THR A 210 3.31 52.92 14.14
C THR A 210 2.29 51.83 13.82
N GLN A 211 1.00 52.19 13.76
CA GLN A 211 -0.04 51.24 13.39
C GLN A 211 0.17 50.64 11.99
N GLU A 212 0.67 51.41 11.02
CA GLU A 212 0.99 50.91 9.67
C GLU A 212 2.24 50.01 9.67
N ASP A 213 3.24 50.32 10.49
CA ASP A 213 4.43 49.46 10.65
C ASP A 213 4.04 48.10 11.24
N ARG A 214 3.13 48.09 12.22
CA ARG A 214 2.58 46.86 12.81
C ARG A 214 1.79 46.05 11.79
N LYS A 215 0.98 46.71 10.95
CA LYS A 215 0.26 46.03 9.84
C LYS A 215 1.22 45.38 8.86
N LEU A 216 2.29 46.08 8.46
CA LEU A 216 3.33 45.52 7.60
C LEU A 216 4.02 44.33 8.27
N GLY A 217 4.34 44.43 9.57
CA GLY A 217 4.93 43.35 10.35
C GLY A 217 4.03 42.11 10.45
N THR A 218 2.74 42.29 10.71
CA THR A 218 1.76 41.18 10.74
C THR A 218 1.62 40.54 9.36
N LEU A 219 1.49 41.35 8.31
CA LEU A 219 1.41 40.88 6.93
C LEU A 219 2.66 40.07 6.56
N ALA A 220 3.85 40.60 6.83
CA ALA A 220 5.11 39.92 6.54
C ALA A 220 5.26 38.61 7.32
N PHE A 221 4.90 38.60 8.60
CA PHE A 221 4.93 37.39 9.42
C PHE A 221 4.01 36.31 8.84
N GLN A 222 2.76 36.65 8.50
CA GLN A 222 1.79 35.69 7.96
C GLN A 222 2.19 35.19 6.57
N VAL A 223 2.62 36.09 5.67
CA VAL A 223 3.12 35.72 4.34
C VAL A 223 4.35 34.82 4.46
N ASN A 224 5.30 35.15 5.34
CA ASN A 224 6.50 34.33 5.51
C ASN A 224 6.18 32.97 6.16
N ALA A 225 5.29 32.92 7.15
CA ALA A 225 4.89 31.67 7.78
C ALA A 225 4.17 30.72 6.81
N LEU A 226 3.33 31.27 5.90
CA LEU A 226 2.71 30.48 4.82
C LEU A 226 3.75 30.01 3.81
N ARG A 227 4.67 30.89 3.39
CA ARG A 227 5.77 30.57 2.47
C ARG A 227 6.68 29.46 3.01
N GLU A 228 7.15 29.57 4.25
CA GLU A 228 7.95 28.54 4.93
C GLU A 228 7.16 27.24 5.11
N GLY A 229 5.87 27.35 5.46
CA GLY A 229 4.96 26.23 5.56
C GLY A 229 4.86 25.44 4.25
N GLY A 230 4.73 26.17 3.14
CA GLY A 230 4.62 25.67 1.77
C GLY A 230 5.91 25.11 1.19
N GLN A 231 7.08 25.68 1.51
CA GLN A 231 8.38 25.13 1.09
C GLN A 231 8.61 23.69 1.57
N GLY A 232 8.02 23.32 2.71
CA GLY A 232 8.06 21.96 3.25
C GLY A 232 7.01 21.01 2.67
N GLU A 233 6.15 21.46 1.75
CA GLU A 233 5.09 20.69 1.13
C GLU A 233 5.58 20.08 -0.20
N ASN A 234 5.65 18.75 -0.25
CA ASN A 234 6.10 18.00 -1.44
C ASN A 234 5.26 16.72 -1.65
N LEU A 235 4.12 16.63 -0.98
CA LEU A 235 3.25 15.47 -1.00
C LEU A 235 2.20 15.61 -2.11
N PHE A 236 1.61 16.79 -2.25
CA PHE A 236 0.46 17.06 -3.11
C PHE A 236 0.88 17.43 -4.54
N LYS A 237 1.53 16.48 -5.22
CA LYS A 237 2.08 16.66 -6.58
C LYS A 237 1.02 16.47 -7.66
N VAL A 238 0.32 17.55 -7.97
CA VAL A 238 -0.86 17.57 -8.87
C VAL A 238 -0.66 18.37 -10.15
N ILE A 239 0.53 18.93 -10.37
CA ILE A 239 0.85 19.69 -11.59
C ILE A 239 1.97 18.99 -12.37
N PRO A 240 1.76 18.62 -13.64
CA PRO A 240 2.79 18.01 -14.47
C PRO A 240 3.99 18.96 -14.66
N ASP A 241 5.20 18.46 -14.45
CA ASP A 241 6.42 19.20 -14.79
C ASP A 241 6.72 19.02 -16.28
N ILE A 242 6.12 19.90 -17.09
CA ILE A 242 6.29 19.89 -18.55
C ILE A 242 7.56 20.61 -19.01
N TRP A 243 8.17 21.43 -18.14
CA TRP A 243 9.37 22.20 -18.46
C TRP A 243 10.64 21.39 -18.23
N SER A 244 10.60 20.36 -17.38
CA SER A 244 11.67 19.39 -17.23
C SER A 244 11.36 18.10 -18.01
N LYS A 245 12.40 17.48 -18.57
CA LYS A 245 12.30 16.14 -19.19
C LYS A 245 12.23 15.01 -18.14
N SER A 246 11.90 15.32 -16.88
CA SER A 246 12.01 14.36 -15.77
C SER A 246 10.83 13.41 -15.67
N GLY A 247 9.68 13.74 -16.28
CA GLY A 247 8.45 12.95 -16.11
C GLY A 247 7.80 13.11 -14.73
N ASN A 248 8.26 14.06 -13.91
CA ASN A 248 7.82 14.29 -12.55
C ASN A 248 6.59 15.20 -12.49
N TRP A 249 5.97 15.27 -11.32
CA TRP A 249 4.92 16.23 -11.00
C TRP A 249 5.36 17.06 -9.80
N VAL A 250 4.93 18.31 -9.77
CA VAL A 250 5.24 19.25 -8.70
C VAL A 250 3.99 19.62 -7.93
N SER A 251 4.17 20.01 -6.67
CA SER A 251 3.08 20.58 -5.91
C SER A 251 2.85 22.05 -6.28
N PRO A 252 1.64 22.59 -6.07
CA PRO A 252 1.38 24.01 -6.26
C PRO A 252 2.37 24.91 -5.51
N TRP A 253 2.72 24.55 -4.26
CA TRP A 253 3.68 25.30 -3.46
C TRP A 253 5.08 25.34 -4.06
N GLN A 254 5.53 24.29 -4.73
CA GLN A 254 6.82 24.29 -5.44
C GLN A 254 6.85 25.30 -6.59
N ILE A 255 5.71 25.54 -7.25
CA ILE A 255 5.62 26.59 -8.28
C ILE A 255 5.80 27.97 -7.65
N TYR A 256 5.11 28.23 -6.53
CA TYR A 256 5.17 29.51 -5.83
C TYR A 256 6.54 29.80 -5.21
N THR A 257 7.24 28.78 -4.71
CA THR A 257 8.45 28.93 -3.87
C THR A 257 9.76 28.66 -4.61
N ALA A 258 9.77 27.73 -5.57
CA ALA A 258 10.96 27.38 -6.35
C ALA A 258 11.01 28.08 -7.72
N GLY A 259 9.99 28.87 -8.06
CA GLY A 259 9.89 29.56 -9.35
C GLY A 259 9.77 28.61 -10.54
N ALA A 260 9.32 27.37 -10.30
CA ALA A 260 9.11 26.35 -11.32
C ALA A 260 7.75 26.58 -11.99
N GLY A 261 7.64 26.50 -13.31
CA GLY A 261 6.35 26.64 -13.99
C GLY A 261 6.46 26.92 -15.48
N ALA A 262 5.39 26.64 -16.20
CA ALA A 262 5.22 26.99 -17.60
C ALA A 262 3.88 27.71 -17.81
N PRO A 263 3.74 28.59 -18.83
CA PRO A 263 2.48 29.24 -19.14
C PRO A 263 1.32 28.25 -19.30
N GLN A 264 1.59 27.08 -19.88
CA GLN A 264 0.58 26.03 -20.12
C GLN A 264 0.09 25.36 -18.83
N THR A 265 0.88 25.34 -17.74
CA THR A 265 0.45 24.78 -16.45
C THR A 265 -0.16 25.82 -15.52
N SER A 266 -0.19 27.09 -15.94
CA SER A 266 -0.79 28.16 -15.15
C SER A 266 -2.32 28.06 -15.08
N SER A 267 -2.97 27.53 -16.11
CA SER A 267 -4.42 27.26 -16.10
C SER A 267 -4.79 26.24 -15.02
N LEU A 268 -4.00 25.16 -14.88
CA LEU A 268 -4.17 24.17 -13.82
C LEU A 268 -4.03 24.78 -12.42
N LEU A 269 -3.06 25.68 -12.22
CA LEU A 269 -2.87 26.36 -10.94
C LEU A 269 -4.05 27.30 -10.59
N ILE A 270 -4.60 27.98 -11.60
CA ILE A 270 -5.79 28.81 -11.46
C ILE A 270 -7.02 27.93 -11.18
N ALA A 271 -7.12 26.78 -11.85
CA ALA A 271 -8.21 25.85 -11.63
C ALA A 271 -8.21 25.31 -10.18
N TRP A 272 -7.05 24.98 -9.61
CA TRP A 272 -6.93 24.63 -8.19
C TRP A 272 -7.36 25.76 -7.24
N GLN A 273 -7.09 27.03 -7.58
CA GLN A 273 -7.62 28.19 -6.84
C GLN A 273 -9.14 28.32 -6.99
N ASN A 274 -9.68 28.08 -8.18
CA ASN A 274 -11.12 28.08 -8.42
C ASN A 274 -11.81 26.95 -7.66
N LEU A 275 -11.19 25.77 -7.51
CA LEU A 275 -11.69 24.70 -6.65
C LEU A 275 -11.73 25.13 -5.18
N ALA A 276 -10.67 25.76 -4.66
CA ALA A 276 -10.64 26.28 -3.30
C ALA A 276 -11.74 27.33 -3.08
N LYS A 277 -11.95 28.22 -4.05
CA LYS A 277 -13.03 29.22 -4.04
C LYS A 277 -14.41 28.57 -4.14
N ALA A 278 -14.59 27.56 -4.99
CA ALA A 278 -15.84 26.83 -5.12
C ALA A 278 -16.18 26.08 -3.83
N TYR A 279 -15.17 25.47 -3.18
CA TYR A 279 -15.30 24.83 -1.88
C TYR A 279 -15.74 25.83 -0.81
N SER A 280 -15.06 26.97 -0.71
CA SER A 280 -15.34 27.99 0.31
C SER A 280 -16.67 28.72 0.12
N SER A 281 -17.15 28.81 -1.12
CA SER A 281 -18.44 29.46 -1.48
C SER A 281 -19.60 28.50 -1.71
N GLU A 282 -19.43 27.18 -1.51
CA GLU A 282 -20.44 26.14 -1.78
C GLU A 282 -20.98 26.16 -3.23
N ASN A 283 -20.17 26.63 -4.17
CA ASN A 283 -20.57 26.76 -5.55
C ASN A 283 -20.34 25.44 -6.32
N HIS A 284 -21.31 24.52 -6.23
CA HIS A 284 -21.25 23.22 -6.91
C HIS A 284 -21.06 23.33 -8.42
N LYS A 285 -21.64 24.36 -9.05
CA LYS A 285 -21.50 24.57 -10.49
C LYS A 285 -20.07 24.93 -10.85
N LEU A 286 -19.48 25.91 -10.15
CA LEU A 286 -18.08 26.29 -10.35
C LEU A 286 -17.14 25.10 -10.09
N TRP A 287 -17.43 24.29 -9.06
CA TRP A 287 -16.68 23.08 -8.77
C TRP A 287 -16.68 22.09 -9.95
N SER A 288 -17.86 21.69 -10.42
CA SER A 288 -17.99 20.73 -11.52
C SER A 288 -17.44 21.26 -12.84
N ASP A 289 -17.72 22.52 -13.19
CA ASP A 289 -17.22 23.16 -14.41
C ASP A 289 -15.68 23.21 -14.40
N THR A 290 -15.07 23.56 -13.25
CA THR A 290 -13.61 23.62 -13.08
C THR A 290 -12.97 22.23 -13.20
N LEU A 291 -13.58 21.19 -12.62
CA LEU A 291 -13.05 19.82 -12.71
C LEU A 291 -13.04 19.29 -14.15
N LEU A 292 -14.10 19.59 -14.92
CA LEU A 292 -14.20 19.20 -16.32
C LEU A 292 -13.17 19.94 -17.18
N GLU A 293 -12.97 21.24 -16.93
CA GLU A 293 -11.92 22.02 -17.60
C GLU A 293 -10.52 21.48 -17.27
N MET A 294 -10.24 21.14 -16.01
CA MET A 294 -8.95 20.56 -15.60
C MET A 294 -8.65 19.23 -16.30
N GLN A 295 -9.65 18.35 -16.41
CA GLN A 295 -9.47 17.07 -17.09
C GLN A 295 -9.14 17.29 -18.57
N LYS A 296 -9.85 18.21 -19.23
CA LYS A 296 -9.58 18.58 -20.61
C LYS A 296 -8.18 19.19 -20.79
N ASP A 297 -7.78 20.11 -19.93
CA ASP A 297 -6.44 20.73 -19.95
C ASP A 297 -5.34 19.67 -19.81
N LEU A 298 -5.52 18.70 -18.90
CA LEU A 298 -4.57 17.60 -18.69
C LEU A 298 -4.45 16.68 -19.91
N GLU A 299 -5.56 16.38 -20.58
CA GLU A 299 -5.57 15.61 -21.83
C GLU A 299 -4.88 16.37 -22.97
N GLU A 300 -5.16 17.67 -23.13
CA GLU A 300 -4.55 18.53 -24.16
C GLU A 300 -3.04 18.72 -23.95
N LEU A 301 -2.55 18.69 -22.70
CA LEU A 301 -1.12 18.76 -22.41
C LEU A 301 -0.34 17.55 -22.95
N GLY A 302 -0.98 16.40 -23.17
CA GLY A 302 -0.35 15.21 -23.75
C GLY A 302 0.88 14.71 -22.97
N TYR A 303 0.88 14.86 -21.64
CA TYR A 303 2.05 14.55 -20.82
C TYR A 303 2.35 13.04 -20.79
N GLN A 304 3.59 12.65 -21.07
CA GLN A 304 3.96 11.23 -21.28
C GLN A 304 3.60 10.28 -20.13
N ASN A 305 3.59 10.78 -18.89
CA ASN A 305 3.30 9.98 -17.69
C ASN A 305 1.85 10.09 -17.20
N TYR A 306 0.97 10.71 -17.99
CA TYR A 306 -0.46 10.81 -17.73
C TYR A 306 -1.23 9.86 -18.66
N ASP A 307 -2.09 9.01 -18.09
CA ASP A 307 -2.92 8.05 -18.83
C ASP A 307 -4.30 7.97 -18.17
N ALA A 308 -5.29 8.63 -18.79
CA ALA A 308 -6.64 8.73 -18.26
C ALA A 308 -7.34 7.36 -18.14
N GLU A 309 -7.08 6.43 -19.08
CA GLU A 309 -7.67 5.09 -19.05
C GLU A 309 -7.17 4.31 -17.84
N ARG A 310 -5.87 4.38 -17.52
CA ARG A 310 -5.31 3.75 -16.31
C ARG A 310 -5.95 4.26 -15.03
N LEU A 311 -6.20 5.57 -14.93
CA LEU A 311 -6.85 6.17 -13.76
C LEU A 311 -8.27 5.64 -13.58
N GLN A 312 -9.02 5.51 -14.68
CA GLN A 312 -10.37 4.95 -14.66
C GLN A 312 -10.38 3.46 -14.28
N VAL A 313 -9.46 2.66 -14.84
CA VAL A 313 -9.31 1.24 -14.50
C VAL A 313 -8.98 1.07 -13.02
N GLU A 314 -8.09 1.89 -12.47
CA GLU A 314 -7.75 1.86 -11.04
C GLU A 314 -8.94 2.25 -10.14
N LYS A 315 -9.68 3.33 -10.48
CA LYS A 315 -10.90 3.71 -9.76
C LYS A 315 -11.93 2.58 -9.78
N LEU A 316 -12.16 1.95 -10.93
CA LEU A 316 -13.08 0.82 -11.06
C LEU A 316 -12.62 -0.38 -10.24
N TYR A 317 -11.32 -0.68 -10.24
CA TYR A 317 -10.73 -1.74 -9.43
C TYR A 317 -10.99 -1.52 -7.93
N ASN A 318 -10.76 -0.30 -7.44
CA ASN A 318 -10.99 0.08 -6.05
C ASN A 318 -12.48 0.01 -5.66
N LEU A 319 -13.39 0.36 -6.58
CA LEU A 319 -14.83 0.30 -6.37
C LEU A 319 -15.34 -1.14 -6.31
N LEU A 320 -14.93 -1.99 -7.25
CA LEU A 320 -15.40 -3.37 -7.34
C LEU A 320 -14.82 -4.28 -6.25
N GLN A 321 -13.65 -3.92 -5.69
CA GLN A 321 -12.92 -4.73 -4.71
C GLN A 321 -12.88 -6.22 -5.12
N PRO A 322 -12.36 -6.54 -6.33
CA PRO A 322 -12.57 -7.83 -6.98
C PRO A 322 -12.09 -9.02 -6.14
N ILE A 323 -11.08 -8.82 -5.28
CA ILE A 323 -10.55 -9.87 -4.41
C ILE A 323 -11.56 -10.31 -3.34
N LYS A 324 -12.41 -9.41 -2.84
CA LYS A 324 -13.50 -9.78 -1.90
C LYS A 324 -14.55 -10.65 -2.61
N LEU A 325 -14.88 -10.32 -3.86
CA LEU A 325 -15.78 -11.13 -4.69
C LEU A 325 -15.20 -12.52 -4.99
N VAL A 326 -13.91 -12.58 -5.37
CA VAL A 326 -13.17 -13.84 -5.59
C VAL A 326 -13.20 -14.73 -4.36
N LEU A 327 -12.98 -14.15 -3.17
CA LEU A 327 -13.02 -14.89 -1.91
C LEU A 327 -14.41 -15.49 -1.66
N GLY A 328 -15.47 -14.72 -1.91
CA GLY A 328 -16.85 -15.20 -1.83
C GLY A 328 -17.12 -16.37 -2.77
N LEU A 329 -16.66 -16.28 -4.02
CA LEU A 329 -16.82 -17.36 -5.01
C LEU A 329 -16.02 -18.62 -4.64
N PHE A 330 -14.79 -18.48 -4.15
CA PHE A 330 -14.00 -19.61 -3.66
C PHE A 330 -14.63 -20.26 -2.42
N LEU A 331 -15.21 -19.47 -1.52
CA LEU A 331 -15.93 -20.00 -0.37
C LEU A 331 -17.18 -20.78 -0.80
N LEU A 332 -17.98 -20.25 -1.73
CA LEU A 332 -19.13 -20.96 -2.29
C LEU A 332 -18.72 -22.25 -3.00
N SER A 333 -17.59 -22.23 -3.72
CA SER A 333 -17.03 -23.43 -4.35
C SER A 333 -16.60 -24.48 -3.32
N PHE A 334 -15.97 -24.05 -2.22
CA PHE A 334 -15.52 -24.90 -1.13
C PHE A 334 -16.70 -25.55 -0.40
N LEU A 335 -17.75 -24.80 -0.09
CA LEU A 335 -18.97 -25.33 0.51
C LEU A 335 -19.68 -26.31 -0.42
N ALA A 336 -19.74 -26.01 -1.72
CA ALA A 336 -20.36 -26.89 -2.70
C ALA A 336 -19.61 -28.22 -2.88
N ILE A 337 -18.26 -28.22 -2.85
CA ILE A 337 -17.51 -29.48 -2.94
C ILE A 337 -17.64 -30.32 -1.67
N ILE A 338 -17.69 -29.71 -0.48
CA ILE A 338 -17.99 -30.41 0.78
C ILE A 338 -19.39 -31.01 0.72
N GLY A 339 -20.38 -30.22 0.28
CA GLY A 339 -21.75 -30.71 0.11
C GLY A 339 -21.83 -31.89 -0.88
N TYR A 340 -21.03 -31.88 -1.94
CA TYR A 340 -20.92 -33.03 -2.83
C TYR A 340 -20.36 -34.27 -2.12
N TYR A 341 -19.32 -34.16 -1.29
CA TYR A 341 -18.80 -35.30 -0.52
C TYR A 341 -19.84 -35.87 0.47
N SER A 342 -20.70 -35.02 1.03
CA SER A 342 -21.73 -35.45 1.99
C SER A 342 -22.98 -36.03 1.34
N PHE A 343 -23.45 -35.45 0.23
CA PHE A 343 -24.75 -35.77 -0.37
C PHE A 343 -24.66 -36.43 -1.75
N ALA A 344 -23.47 -36.54 -2.34
CA ALA A 344 -23.23 -37.07 -3.69
C ALA A 344 -24.09 -36.44 -4.80
N ASN A 345 -24.57 -35.20 -4.61
CA ASN A 345 -25.42 -34.51 -5.58
C ASN A 345 -24.59 -33.84 -6.68
N ILE A 346 -24.76 -34.30 -7.93
CA ILE A 346 -24.02 -33.79 -9.09
C ILE A 346 -24.22 -32.28 -9.34
N ALA A 347 -25.36 -31.71 -8.93
CA ALA A 347 -25.61 -30.28 -9.03
C ALA A 347 -24.61 -29.48 -8.17
N LEU A 348 -24.25 -29.99 -6.99
CA LEU A 348 -23.24 -29.37 -6.11
C LEU A 348 -21.85 -29.42 -6.71
N LEU A 349 -21.49 -30.52 -7.38
CA LEU A 349 -20.21 -30.60 -8.09
C LEU A 349 -20.13 -29.58 -9.24
N ARG A 350 -21.20 -29.45 -10.04
CA ARG A 350 -21.28 -28.46 -11.12
C ARG A 350 -21.24 -27.03 -10.58
N ALA A 351 -21.93 -26.77 -9.47
CA ALA A 351 -21.87 -25.48 -8.79
C ALA A 351 -20.44 -25.15 -8.32
N SER A 352 -19.77 -26.11 -7.66
CA SER A 352 -18.37 -25.95 -7.23
C SER A 352 -17.44 -25.61 -8.38
N GLN A 353 -17.53 -26.33 -9.50
CA GLN A 353 -16.73 -26.09 -10.70
C GLN A 353 -17.00 -24.70 -11.31
N THR A 354 -18.27 -24.28 -11.34
CA THR A 354 -18.69 -23.00 -11.90
C THR A 354 -18.18 -21.84 -11.04
N PHE A 355 -18.39 -21.89 -9.73
CA PHE A 355 -17.88 -20.88 -8.81
C PHE A 355 -16.36 -20.82 -8.80
N PHE A 356 -15.67 -21.97 -8.86
CA PHE A 356 -14.21 -21.99 -8.88
C PHE A 356 -13.64 -21.39 -10.17
N SER A 357 -14.19 -21.79 -11.32
CA SER A 357 -13.74 -21.28 -12.63
C SER A 357 -14.05 -19.80 -12.78
N GLY A 358 -15.24 -19.36 -12.33
CA GLY A 358 -15.61 -17.94 -12.28
C GLY A 358 -14.70 -17.13 -11.36
N GLY A 359 -14.42 -17.64 -10.16
CA GLY A 359 -13.48 -17.01 -9.21
C GLY A 359 -12.07 -16.88 -9.77
N LEU A 360 -11.55 -17.93 -10.44
CA LEU A 360 -10.26 -17.86 -11.12
C LEU A 360 -10.26 -16.89 -12.31
N GLY A 361 -11.35 -16.82 -13.07
CA GLY A 361 -11.51 -15.84 -14.15
C GLY A 361 -11.44 -14.40 -13.65
N ILE A 362 -12.18 -14.09 -12.59
CA ILE A 362 -12.16 -12.75 -11.96
C ILE A 362 -10.80 -12.46 -11.33
N LEU A 363 -10.18 -13.44 -10.67
CA LEU A 363 -8.83 -13.28 -10.10
C LEU A 363 -7.79 -13.01 -11.19
N GLY A 364 -7.87 -13.73 -12.32
CA GLY A 364 -7.02 -13.50 -13.49
C GLY A 364 -7.20 -12.09 -14.07
N PHE A 365 -8.45 -11.66 -14.25
CA PHE A 365 -8.75 -10.29 -14.70
C PHE A 365 -8.25 -9.24 -13.70
N ALA A 366 -8.44 -9.46 -12.40
CA ALA A 366 -7.95 -8.58 -11.36
C ALA A 366 -6.42 -8.43 -11.45
N LEU A 367 -5.68 -9.54 -11.56
CA LEU A 367 -4.22 -9.54 -11.72
C LEU A 367 -3.79 -8.80 -13.00
N LEU A 368 -4.47 -9.02 -14.13
CA LEU A 368 -4.20 -8.30 -15.38
C LEU A 368 -4.45 -6.79 -15.25
N ALA A 369 -5.53 -6.39 -14.60
CA ALA A 369 -5.80 -4.98 -14.31
C ALA A 369 -4.68 -4.37 -13.46
N ARG A 370 -4.13 -5.10 -12.46
CA ARG A 370 -2.97 -4.61 -11.70
C ARG A 370 -1.73 -4.46 -12.55
N ILE A 371 -1.46 -5.40 -13.44
CA ILE A 371 -0.32 -5.32 -14.37
C ILE A 371 -0.45 -4.10 -15.27
N TYR A 372 -1.65 -3.84 -15.80
CA TYR A 372 -1.92 -2.69 -16.65
C TYR A 372 -1.73 -1.36 -15.90
N VAL A 373 -2.27 -1.24 -14.68
CA VAL A 373 -2.18 -0.02 -13.86
C VAL A 373 -0.76 0.22 -13.34
N GLN A 374 -0.10 -0.81 -12.80
CA GLN A 374 1.23 -0.67 -12.20
C GLN A 374 2.38 -0.76 -13.22
N ALA A 375 2.11 -1.17 -14.46
CA ALA A 375 3.09 -1.44 -15.50
C ALA A 375 4.23 -2.40 -15.06
N ARG A 376 3.92 -3.35 -14.17
CA ARG A 376 4.86 -4.37 -13.65
C ARG A 376 4.17 -5.70 -13.39
N ALA A 377 4.97 -6.76 -13.22
CA ALA A 377 4.46 -8.09 -12.89
C ALA A 377 3.79 -8.13 -11.49
N PRO A 378 2.75 -8.98 -11.29
CA PRO A 378 1.91 -8.97 -10.10
C PRO A 378 2.51 -9.84 -8.99
N VAL A 379 3.78 -9.61 -8.66
CA VAL A 379 4.55 -10.41 -7.69
C VAL A 379 5.51 -9.55 -6.85
N GLY A 380 5.36 -8.22 -6.90
CA GLY A 380 6.28 -7.31 -6.24
C GLY A 380 6.09 -7.24 -4.74
N THR A 381 4.85 -7.41 -4.26
CA THR A 381 4.52 -7.42 -2.84
C THR A 381 4.14 -8.82 -2.37
N LEU A 382 4.23 -9.06 -1.06
CA LEU A 382 3.77 -10.33 -0.48
C LEU A 382 2.27 -10.55 -0.75
N TYR A 383 1.48 -9.48 -0.69
CA TYR A 383 0.07 -9.48 -1.11
C TYR A 383 -0.13 -9.95 -2.56
N GLU A 384 0.57 -9.35 -3.51
CA GLU A 384 0.49 -9.70 -4.93
C GLU A 384 0.93 -11.14 -5.21
N SER A 385 2.06 -11.55 -4.63
CA SER A 385 2.58 -12.91 -4.82
C SER A 385 1.62 -13.98 -4.26
N LEU A 386 0.93 -13.73 -3.13
CA LEU A 386 -0.08 -14.65 -2.60
C LEU A 386 -1.24 -14.85 -3.57
N LEU A 387 -1.75 -13.76 -4.15
CA LEU A 387 -2.82 -13.81 -5.15
C LEU A 387 -2.37 -14.51 -6.44
N PHE A 388 -1.14 -14.28 -6.88
CA PHE A 388 -0.58 -14.94 -8.05
C PHE A 388 -0.42 -16.46 -7.84
N VAL A 389 0.09 -16.89 -6.68
CA VAL A 389 0.21 -18.32 -6.35
C VAL A 389 -1.17 -18.97 -6.18
N ALA A 390 -2.14 -18.26 -5.59
CA ALA A 390 -3.53 -18.70 -5.50
C ALA A 390 -4.14 -18.96 -6.89
N PHE A 391 -3.89 -18.04 -7.84
CA PHE A 391 -4.32 -18.16 -9.22
C PHE A 391 -3.62 -19.31 -9.94
N ALA A 392 -2.29 -19.34 -9.93
CA ALA A 392 -1.50 -20.37 -10.61
C ALA A 392 -1.84 -21.78 -10.09
N GLY A 393 -1.84 -21.97 -8.76
CA GLY A 393 -2.21 -23.25 -8.14
C GLY A 393 -3.63 -23.70 -8.50
N GLY A 394 -4.59 -22.76 -8.53
CA GLY A 394 -5.96 -23.05 -8.91
C GLY A 394 -6.12 -23.42 -10.40
N VAL A 395 -5.45 -22.70 -11.30
CA VAL A 395 -5.42 -23.02 -12.75
C VAL A 395 -4.79 -24.39 -12.98
N PHE A 396 -3.66 -24.69 -12.33
CA PHE A 396 -3.02 -26.00 -12.43
C PHE A 396 -3.90 -27.13 -11.89
N ALA A 397 -4.62 -26.89 -10.80
CA ALA A 397 -5.60 -27.84 -10.27
C ALA A 397 -6.75 -28.08 -11.24
N LEU A 398 -7.33 -27.04 -11.85
CA LEU A 398 -8.37 -27.18 -12.88
C LEU A 398 -7.85 -27.94 -14.10
N MET A 399 -6.65 -27.61 -14.59
CA MET A 399 -6.03 -28.28 -15.72
C MET A 399 -5.86 -29.79 -15.44
N LEU A 400 -5.28 -30.14 -14.30
CA LEU A 400 -5.10 -31.54 -13.91
C LEU A 400 -6.42 -32.26 -13.66
N TYR A 401 -7.39 -31.59 -13.04
CA TYR A 401 -8.73 -32.11 -12.84
C TYR A 401 -9.43 -32.40 -14.18
N SER A 402 -9.30 -31.53 -15.18
CA SER A 402 -9.92 -31.72 -16.50
C SER A 402 -9.40 -32.97 -17.20
N TYR A 403 -8.11 -33.30 -17.03
CA TYR A 403 -7.47 -34.46 -17.63
C TYR A 403 -7.70 -35.76 -16.83
N ARG A 404 -7.69 -35.69 -15.49
CA ARG A 404 -7.71 -36.89 -14.62
C ARG A 404 -9.07 -37.18 -13.99
N ARG A 405 -9.96 -36.20 -13.95
CA ARG A 405 -11.26 -36.25 -13.26
C ARG A 405 -11.16 -36.67 -11.78
N ASP A 406 -10.03 -36.38 -11.15
CA ASP A 406 -9.74 -36.69 -9.75
C ASP A 406 -10.19 -35.54 -8.83
N LEU A 407 -11.26 -35.77 -8.07
CA LEU A 407 -11.89 -34.75 -7.22
C LEU A 407 -10.95 -34.23 -6.13
N SER A 408 -10.01 -35.05 -5.67
CA SER A 408 -8.99 -34.65 -4.68
C SER A 408 -8.14 -33.48 -5.19
N ILE A 409 -7.88 -33.43 -6.51
CA ILE A 409 -7.12 -32.33 -7.15
C ILE A 409 -7.96 -31.05 -7.16
N LEU A 410 -9.25 -31.17 -7.50
CA LEU A 410 -10.16 -30.03 -7.51
C LEU A 410 -10.31 -29.45 -6.09
N ALA A 411 -10.53 -30.29 -5.09
CA ALA A 411 -10.61 -29.89 -3.69
C ALA A 411 -9.33 -29.20 -3.19
N ALA A 412 -8.17 -29.76 -3.53
CA ALA A 412 -6.86 -29.16 -3.21
C ALA A 412 -6.70 -27.77 -3.84
N GLY A 413 -7.06 -27.62 -5.13
CA GLY A 413 -7.02 -26.32 -5.82
C GLY A 413 -7.92 -25.28 -5.17
N ILE A 414 -9.17 -25.63 -4.89
CA ILE A 414 -10.13 -24.73 -4.23
C ILE A 414 -9.60 -24.30 -2.86
N PHE A 415 -9.10 -25.24 -2.06
CA PHE A 415 -8.55 -24.95 -0.74
C PHE A 415 -7.37 -23.97 -0.81
N ILE A 416 -6.40 -24.21 -1.70
CA ILE A 416 -5.23 -23.32 -1.85
C ILE A 416 -5.66 -21.94 -2.30
N SER A 417 -6.51 -21.84 -3.32
CA SER A 417 -6.96 -20.54 -3.83
C SER A 417 -7.76 -19.77 -2.78
N LEU A 418 -8.62 -20.43 -2.02
CA LEU A 418 -9.35 -19.84 -0.90
C LEU A 418 -8.41 -19.38 0.22
N PHE A 419 -7.53 -20.27 0.68
CA PHE A 419 -6.62 -20.03 1.80
C PHE A 419 -5.66 -18.88 1.52
N LEU A 420 -4.97 -18.91 0.37
CA LEU A 420 -4.00 -17.87 0.00
C LEU A 420 -4.66 -16.53 -0.31
N SER A 421 -5.84 -16.52 -0.97
CA SER A 421 -6.58 -15.28 -1.20
C SER A 421 -7.09 -14.68 0.12
N GLY A 422 -7.49 -15.52 1.09
CA GLY A 422 -7.85 -15.07 2.44
C GLY A 422 -6.65 -14.54 3.22
N LEU A 423 -5.50 -15.23 3.14
CA LEU A 423 -4.25 -14.82 3.77
C LEU A 423 -3.66 -13.52 3.18
N SER A 424 -4.12 -13.11 2.00
CA SER A 424 -3.67 -11.85 1.41
C SER A 424 -4.13 -10.62 2.19
N PHE A 425 -5.29 -10.65 2.87
CA PHE A 425 -5.83 -9.46 3.56
C PHE A 425 -5.04 -9.02 4.79
N PRO A 426 -4.61 -9.91 5.72
CA PRO A 426 -3.79 -9.49 6.85
C PRO A 426 -2.39 -8.98 6.46
N VAL A 427 -1.97 -9.24 5.23
CA VAL A 427 -0.62 -8.97 4.73
C VAL A 427 -0.60 -7.81 3.72
N SER A 428 -1.75 -7.16 3.47
CA SER A 428 -1.79 -5.92 2.68
C SER A 428 -1.36 -4.73 3.55
N ASP A 429 -0.35 -3.99 3.11
CA ASP A 429 0.18 -2.78 3.78
C ASP A 429 -0.75 -1.55 3.65
N GLY A 430 -2.04 -1.75 3.39
CA GLY A 430 -2.97 -0.69 3.01
C GLY A 430 -4.36 -1.20 2.65
N PRO A 431 -5.27 -0.31 2.21
CA PRO A 431 -6.38 -0.69 1.34
C PRO A 431 -5.79 -1.44 0.13
N GLN A 432 -6.61 -2.15 -0.66
CA GLN A 432 -6.16 -2.89 -1.86
C GLN A 432 -5.57 -2.00 -2.99
N THR A 433 -5.25 -0.74 -2.67
CA THR A 433 -4.55 0.26 -3.46
C THR A 433 -3.16 -0.22 -3.88
N MET A 434 -2.79 0.17 -5.10
CA MET A 434 -1.62 -0.34 -5.80
C MET A 434 -0.37 0.47 -5.44
N THR A 435 0.30 0.08 -4.35
CA THR A 435 1.54 0.70 -3.89
C THR A 435 2.72 0.41 -4.81
N VAL A 436 3.70 1.33 -4.82
CA VAL A 436 4.91 1.24 -5.64
C VAL A 436 6.05 0.58 -4.83
N LEU A 437 6.89 -0.21 -5.51
CA LEU A 437 8.01 -0.92 -4.92
C LEU A 437 9.23 -0.03 -4.70
N GLU A 438 10.12 -0.46 -3.80
CA GLU A 438 11.44 0.15 -3.65
C GLU A 438 12.33 0.00 -4.90
N ALA A 439 13.12 1.04 -5.17
CA ALA A 439 13.84 1.24 -6.43
C ALA A 439 14.88 0.17 -6.80
N VAL A 440 15.34 -0.67 -5.86
CA VAL A 440 16.31 -1.75 -6.12
C VAL A 440 15.71 -2.89 -6.96
N LEU A 441 14.37 -3.06 -6.95
CA LEU A 441 13.68 -4.09 -7.73
C LEU A 441 13.50 -3.73 -9.23
N ASN A 442 14.12 -2.65 -9.73
CA ASN A 442 13.85 -2.14 -11.08
C ASN A 442 14.75 -2.72 -12.20
N THR A 443 15.58 -3.75 -11.92
CA THR A 443 16.25 -4.54 -12.97
C THR A 443 15.27 -5.55 -13.57
N GLN A 444 14.47 -5.08 -14.54
CA GLN A 444 13.19 -5.71 -14.87
C GLN A 444 13.25 -7.15 -15.41
N PHE A 445 14.21 -7.52 -16.26
CA PHE A 445 14.11 -8.79 -16.98
C PHE A 445 14.39 -10.01 -16.07
N TRP A 446 15.55 -10.04 -15.43
CA TRP A 446 15.99 -11.21 -14.65
C TRP A 446 15.21 -11.37 -13.36
N LEU A 447 14.95 -10.26 -12.66
CA LEU A 447 14.15 -10.29 -11.43
C LEU A 447 12.73 -10.79 -11.73
N MET A 448 12.07 -10.23 -12.75
CA MET A 448 10.70 -10.62 -13.10
C MET A 448 10.64 -12.09 -13.50
N THR A 449 11.55 -12.54 -14.36
CA THR A 449 11.59 -13.94 -14.81
C THR A 449 11.83 -14.89 -13.66
N HIS A 450 12.78 -14.57 -12.76
CA HIS A 450 13.05 -15.32 -11.55
C HIS A 450 11.82 -15.43 -10.64
N VAL A 451 11.21 -14.28 -10.28
CA VAL A 451 10.11 -14.24 -9.31
C VAL A 451 8.86 -14.92 -9.87
N ILE A 452 8.55 -14.76 -11.16
CA ILE A 452 7.44 -15.48 -11.80
C ILE A 452 7.71 -16.99 -11.81
N CYS A 453 8.93 -17.42 -12.14
CA CYS A 453 9.29 -18.83 -12.20
C CYS A 453 9.19 -19.50 -10.81
N ILE A 454 9.74 -18.87 -9.77
CA ILE A 454 9.72 -19.42 -8.40
C ILE A 454 8.30 -19.45 -7.82
N THR A 455 7.48 -18.42 -8.06
CA THR A 455 6.09 -18.37 -7.58
C THR A 455 5.19 -19.40 -8.29
N ILE A 456 5.40 -19.65 -9.59
CA ILE A 456 4.77 -20.80 -10.28
C ILE A 456 5.19 -22.11 -9.60
N GLY A 457 6.47 -22.24 -9.25
CA GLY A 457 7.00 -23.36 -8.47
C GLY A 457 6.27 -23.54 -7.14
N TYR A 458 6.04 -22.46 -6.38
CA TYR A 458 5.28 -22.49 -5.12
C TYR A 458 3.84 -22.97 -5.35
N GLY A 459 3.18 -22.55 -6.43
CA GLY A 459 1.85 -23.03 -6.80
C GLY A 459 1.81 -24.55 -6.97
N TRP A 460 2.79 -25.13 -7.67
CA TRP A 460 2.91 -26.58 -7.82
C TRP A 460 3.26 -27.30 -6.52
N CYS A 461 4.15 -26.75 -5.70
CA CYS A 461 4.52 -27.30 -4.39
C CYS A 461 3.30 -27.39 -3.46
N LEU A 462 2.55 -26.29 -3.32
CA LEU A 462 1.38 -26.23 -2.47
C LEU A 462 0.27 -27.14 -3.00
N LEU A 463 0.08 -27.23 -4.32
CA LEU A 463 -0.86 -28.18 -4.92
C LEU A 463 -0.48 -29.64 -4.61
N ALA A 464 0.80 -29.99 -4.72
CA ALA A 464 1.28 -31.32 -4.34
C ALA A 464 1.05 -31.60 -2.85
N ALA A 465 1.35 -30.64 -1.98
CA ALA A 465 1.15 -30.75 -0.53
C ALA A 465 -0.33 -30.91 -0.17
N ALA A 466 -1.23 -30.14 -0.77
CA ALA A 466 -2.68 -30.23 -0.52
C ALA A 466 -3.27 -31.56 -1.01
N ILE A 467 -2.83 -32.06 -2.18
CA ILE A 467 -3.20 -33.41 -2.64
C ILE A 467 -2.70 -34.45 -1.63
N ALA A 468 -1.48 -34.31 -1.11
CA ALA A 468 -0.95 -35.25 -0.12
C ALA A 468 -1.74 -35.22 1.20
N HIS A 469 -2.15 -34.05 1.69
CA HIS A 469 -3.01 -33.90 2.85
C HIS A 469 -4.37 -34.59 2.67
N GLU A 470 -5.03 -34.37 1.54
CA GLU A 470 -6.31 -35.03 1.23
C GLU A 470 -6.17 -36.56 1.21
N ARG A 471 -5.07 -37.07 0.64
CA ARG A 471 -4.82 -38.52 0.57
C ARG A 471 -4.53 -39.10 1.95
N LEU A 472 -3.72 -38.42 2.77
CA LEU A 472 -3.46 -38.82 4.16
C LEU A 472 -4.75 -38.84 4.97
N PHE A 473 -5.58 -37.79 4.85
CA PHE A 473 -6.90 -37.74 5.47
C PHE A 473 -7.73 -38.95 5.05
N THR A 474 -7.92 -39.17 3.74
CA THR A 474 -8.72 -40.27 3.21
C THR A 474 -8.25 -41.65 3.68
N PHE A 475 -6.94 -41.90 3.71
CA PHE A 475 -6.41 -43.19 4.19
C PHE A 475 -6.53 -43.36 5.70
N SER A 476 -6.48 -42.28 6.47
CA SER A 476 -6.60 -42.35 7.92
C SER A 476 -7.99 -42.81 8.41
N PHE A 477 -9.03 -42.77 7.57
CA PHE A 477 -10.39 -43.21 7.91
C PHE A 477 -10.78 -44.56 7.28
N LYS A 478 -9.82 -45.33 6.74
CA LYS A 478 -10.09 -46.67 6.20
C LYS A 478 -9.63 -47.76 7.18
N ASP A 479 -10.50 -48.73 7.44
CA ASP A 479 -10.31 -49.76 8.49
C ASP A 479 -9.22 -50.82 8.20
N LYS A 480 -8.68 -50.88 6.98
CA LYS A 480 -7.63 -51.85 6.58
C LYS A 480 -6.66 -51.24 5.57
N VAL A 481 -5.79 -50.34 6.03
CA VAL A 481 -4.75 -49.73 5.16
C VAL A 481 -3.44 -50.47 5.35
N ASN A 482 -3.19 -51.49 4.51
CA ASN A 482 -1.85 -52.06 4.47
C ASN A 482 -0.90 -51.02 3.83
N THR A 483 0.08 -50.55 4.59
CA THR A 483 1.08 -49.54 4.18
C THR A 483 1.91 -49.96 2.96
N LYS A 484 2.01 -51.27 2.68
CA LYS A 484 2.61 -51.83 1.45
C LYS A 484 1.64 -51.78 0.25
N THR A 485 0.33 -51.68 0.49
CA THR A 485 -0.75 -51.63 -0.52
C THR A 485 -1.36 -50.24 -0.74
N LEU A 486 -0.93 -49.21 0.00
CA LEU A 486 -1.23 -47.80 -0.32
C LEU A 486 -1.12 -47.63 -1.83
N PRO A 487 -2.15 -47.17 -2.55
CA PRO A 487 -2.11 -47.15 -4.01
C PRO A 487 -0.87 -46.38 -4.50
N PRO A 488 -0.32 -46.74 -5.68
CA PRO A 488 0.84 -46.05 -6.23
C PRO A 488 0.63 -44.55 -6.15
N LEU A 489 1.71 -43.80 -5.87
CA LEU A 489 1.68 -42.34 -5.88
C LEU A 489 0.97 -41.93 -7.17
N GLY A 490 -0.23 -41.35 -7.04
CA GLY A 490 -1.09 -41.13 -8.19
C GLY A 490 -0.28 -40.40 -9.24
N ARG A 491 -0.38 -40.76 -10.53
CA ARG A 491 0.42 -40.12 -11.60
C ARG A 491 0.29 -38.58 -11.58
N ALA A 492 -0.77 -38.04 -10.97
CA ALA A 492 -0.95 -36.62 -10.73
C ALA A 492 0.04 -36.05 -9.69
N LEU A 493 0.19 -36.69 -8.52
CA LEU A 493 1.11 -36.25 -7.47
C LEU A 493 2.59 -36.33 -7.92
N LYS A 494 2.94 -37.35 -8.72
CA LYS A 494 4.28 -37.40 -9.33
C LYS A 494 4.49 -36.26 -10.33
N LEU A 495 3.50 -35.98 -11.17
CA LEU A 495 3.57 -34.90 -12.15
C LEU A 495 3.70 -33.53 -11.47
N THR A 496 2.92 -33.27 -10.41
CA THR A 496 3.01 -32.02 -9.65
C THR A 496 4.37 -31.84 -9.01
N LEU A 497 4.96 -32.88 -8.42
CA LEU A 497 6.28 -32.80 -7.80
C LEU A 497 7.42 -32.61 -8.82
N VAL A 498 7.38 -33.29 -9.96
CA VAL A 498 8.39 -33.11 -11.02
C VAL A 498 8.29 -31.70 -11.61
N THR A 499 7.07 -31.20 -11.81
CA THR A 499 6.86 -29.84 -12.32
C THR A 499 7.27 -28.79 -11.28
N ALA A 500 6.95 -29.02 -10.00
CA ALA A 500 7.43 -28.19 -8.89
C ALA A 500 8.96 -28.14 -8.85
N LEU A 501 9.64 -29.28 -9.00
CA LEU A 501 11.10 -29.33 -9.05
C LEU A 501 11.66 -28.53 -10.22
N LEU A 502 11.06 -28.66 -11.42
CA LEU A 502 11.51 -27.93 -12.61
C LEU A 502 11.47 -26.41 -12.37
N PHE A 503 10.32 -25.89 -11.95
CA PHE A 503 10.16 -24.44 -11.74
C PHE A 503 10.95 -23.93 -10.55
N THR A 504 11.04 -24.67 -9.45
CA THR A 504 11.83 -24.23 -8.29
C THR A 504 13.32 -24.29 -8.55
N ALA A 505 13.83 -25.29 -9.27
CA ALA A 505 15.25 -25.36 -9.63
C ALA A 505 15.65 -24.28 -10.63
N ILE A 506 14.86 -24.09 -11.71
CA ILE A 506 15.11 -23.03 -12.70
C ILE A 506 14.96 -21.66 -12.04
N GLY A 507 13.91 -21.46 -11.24
CA GLY A 507 13.70 -20.24 -10.47
C GLY A 507 14.91 -19.91 -9.60
N THR A 508 15.37 -20.84 -8.76
CA THR A 508 16.54 -20.64 -7.90
C THR A 508 17.80 -20.29 -8.70
N ALA A 509 18.05 -20.96 -9.84
CA ALA A 509 19.20 -20.65 -10.71
C ALA A 509 19.10 -19.25 -11.34
N LEU A 510 17.92 -18.86 -11.82
CA LEU A 510 17.66 -17.51 -12.35
C LEU A 510 17.85 -16.42 -11.29
N GLY A 511 17.52 -16.74 -10.03
CA GLY A 511 17.76 -15.85 -8.89
C GLY A 511 19.24 -15.57 -8.67
N GLY A 512 20.08 -16.60 -8.80
CA GLY A 512 21.55 -16.43 -8.74
C GLY A 512 22.10 -15.59 -9.90
N ILE A 513 21.57 -15.74 -11.11
CA ILE A 513 21.96 -14.90 -12.27
C ILE A 513 21.61 -13.43 -12.00
N TRP A 514 20.41 -13.17 -11.45
CA TRP A 514 20.00 -11.82 -11.08
C TRP A 514 20.88 -11.23 -9.97
N ALA A 515 21.23 -12.03 -8.95
CA ALA A 515 22.09 -11.61 -7.85
C ALA A 515 23.50 -11.25 -8.34
N ASP A 516 24.04 -12.01 -9.31
CA ASP A 516 25.34 -11.72 -9.91
C ASP A 516 25.36 -10.35 -10.60
N GLN A 517 24.31 -10.05 -11.38
CA GLN A 517 24.19 -8.76 -12.06
C GLN A 517 23.92 -7.58 -11.13
N SER A 518 23.15 -7.80 -10.07
CA SER A 518 22.70 -6.72 -9.19
C SER A 518 23.68 -6.44 -8.05
N TRP A 519 24.34 -7.47 -7.54
CA TRP A 519 25.19 -7.41 -6.34
C TRP A 519 26.62 -7.91 -6.58
N GLY A 520 26.96 -8.35 -7.79
CA GLY A 520 28.31 -8.82 -8.13
C GLY A 520 28.66 -10.21 -7.61
N ARG A 521 27.67 -11.01 -7.17
CA ARG A 521 27.86 -12.40 -6.74
C ARG A 521 26.66 -13.30 -7.10
N PHE A 522 26.95 -14.49 -7.63
CA PHE A 522 25.91 -15.47 -7.96
C PHE A 522 25.19 -16.09 -6.74
N TRP A 523 25.90 -16.28 -5.62
CA TRP A 523 25.36 -16.91 -4.41
C TRP A 523 26.12 -16.42 -3.17
N GLY A 524 25.46 -16.35 -2.02
CA GLY A 524 26.00 -15.83 -0.78
C GLY A 524 25.41 -16.44 0.49
N TRP A 525 24.64 -17.53 0.38
CA TRP A 525 24.12 -18.30 1.50
C TRP A 525 23.23 -17.50 2.46
N ASP A 526 22.57 -16.46 1.97
CA ASP A 526 21.58 -15.75 2.78
C ASP A 526 20.32 -16.60 2.99
N PRO A 527 19.46 -16.27 3.98
CA PRO A 527 18.33 -17.13 4.27
C PRO A 527 17.33 -17.29 3.12
N LYS A 528 17.23 -16.36 2.15
CA LYS A 528 16.31 -16.49 1.00
C LYS A 528 16.85 -17.51 0.02
N GLU A 529 18.13 -17.38 -0.30
CA GLU A 529 18.87 -18.35 -1.11
C GLU A 529 18.80 -19.77 -0.49
N ASN A 530 19.02 -19.90 0.82
CA ASN A 530 18.93 -21.18 1.52
C ASN A 530 17.51 -21.75 1.54
N GLY A 531 16.48 -20.91 1.72
CA GLY A 531 15.08 -21.33 1.68
C GLY A 531 14.70 -21.87 0.31
N ALA A 532 15.11 -21.18 -0.77
CA ALA A 532 14.87 -21.62 -2.14
C ALA A 532 15.58 -22.95 -2.45
N LEU A 533 16.84 -23.11 -2.00
CA LEU A 533 17.59 -24.37 -2.14
C LEU A 533 16.95 -25.52 -1.35
N LEU A 534 16.45 -25.26 -0.14
CA LEU A 534 15.81 -26.28 0.70
C LEU A 534 14.59 -26.91 0.02
N ILE A 535 13.77 -26.10 -0.68
CA ILE A 535 12.63 -26.61 -1.46
C ILE A 535 13.12 -27.60 -2.54
N VAL A 536 14.14 -27.21 -3.31
CA VAL A 536 14.70 -28.04 -4.39
C VAL A 536 15.24 -29.36 -3.84
N LEU A 537 16.08 -29.29 -2.80
CA LEU A 537 16.69 -30.47 -2.18
C LEU A 537 15.65 -31.41 -1.56
N TRP A 538 14.60 -30.87 -0.93
CA TRP A 538 13.53 -31.68 -0.36
C TRP A 538 12.78 -32.47 -1.43
N ILE A 539 12.41 -31.82 -2.54
CA ILE A 539 11.70 -32.49 -3.63
C ILE A 539 12.60 -33.55 -4.30
N ILE A 540 13.87 -33.25 -4.52
CA ILE A 540 14.86 -34.21 -5.04
C ILE A 540 14.96 -35.42 -4.12
N TRP A 541 15.08 -35.20 -2.80
CA TRP A 541 15.18 -36.28 -1.83
C TRP A 541 13.96 -37.18 -1.83
N LEU A 542 12.75 -36.62 -1.85
CA LEU A 542 11.51 -37.39 -1.93
C LEU A 542 11.43 -38.21 -3.23
N LEU A 543 11.69 -37.59 -4.39
CA LEU A 543 11.61 -38.25 -5.69
C LEU A 543 12.69 -39.33 -5.84
N HIS A 544 13.95 -38.99 -5.57
CA HIS A 544 15.09 -39.91 -5.69
C HIS A 544 14.99 -41.04 -4.65
N GLY A 545 14.65 -40.73 -3.40
CA GLY A 545 14.46 -41.74 -2.35
C GLY A 545 13.33 -42.71 -2.69
N ARG A 546 12.27 -42.24 -3.37
CA ARG A 546 11.19 -43.12 -3.84
C ARG A 546 11.62 -43.99 -5.02
N LEU A 547 12.42 -43.45 -5.95
CA LEU A 547 12.98 -44.17 -7.11
C LEU A 547 13.99 -45.24 -6.67
N SER A 548 14.85 -44.92 -5.70
CA SER A 548 15.89 -45.82 -5.17
C SER A 548 15.37 -46.85 -4.16
N GLY A 549 14.08 -46.80 -3.81
CA GLY A 549 13.45 -47.76 -2.90
C GLY A 549 13.64 -47.47 -1.40
N HIS A 550 14.32 -46.39 -1.02
CA HIS A 550 14.57 -46.02 0.38
C HIS A 550 13.34 -45.39 1.05
N ILE A 551 12.46 -44.74 0.28
CA ILE A 551 11.24 -44.08 0.77
C ILE A 551 10.01 -44.92 0.42
N ASN A 552 9.23 -45.28 1.45
CA ASN A 552 7.95 -45.97 1.28
C ASN A 552 6.82 -44.99 0.86
N ARG A 553 5.65 -45.52 0.48
CA ARG A 553 4.53 -44.71 -0.04
C ARG A 553 3.93 -43.77 1.02
N LEU A 554 3.86 -44.20 2.28
CA LEU A 554 3.35 -43.37 3.37
C LEU A 554 4.28 -42.19 3.65
N PHE A 555 5.59 -42.45 3.71
CA PHE A 555 6.61 -41.42 3.89
C PHE A 555 6.63 -40.45 2.72
N MET A 556 6.43 -40.93 1.48
CA MET A 556 6.31 -40.05 0.32
C MET A 556 5.12 -39.07 0.47
N LEU A 557 3.96 -39.54 0.95
CA LEU A 557 2.80 -38.69 1.19
C LEU A 557 3.05 -37.71 2.34
N ALA A 558 3.54 -38.18 3.49
CA ALA A 558 3.86 -37.32 4.63
C ALA A 558 4.93 -36.28 4.30
N GLY A 559 6.01 -36.67 3.64
CA GLY A 559 7.07 -35.76 3.20
C GLY A 559 6.60 -34.75 2.15
N THR A 560 5.67 -35.15 1.27
CA THR A 560 5.04 -34.20 0.33
C THR A 560 4.09 -33.25 1.06
N ALA A 561 3.39 -33.69 2.10
CA ALA A 561 2.59 -32.82 2.94
C ALA A 561 3.46 -31.77 3.66
N VAL A 562 4.60 -32.18 4.23
CA VAL A 562 5.60 -31.29 4.86
C VAL A 562 6.16 -30.22 3.90
N LEU A 563 6.02 -30.40 2.58
CA LEU A 563 6.42 -29.37 1.61
C LEU A 563 5.67 -28.05 1.81
N SER A 564 4.45 -28.05 2.37
CA SER A 564 3.73 -26.82 2.77
C SER A 564 4.52 -25.99 3.78
N ILE A 565 5.07 -26.65 4.81
CA ILE A 565 5.91 -26.05 5.86
C ILE A 565 7.19 -25.46 5.25
N ILE A 566 7.85 -26.21 4.37
CA ILE A 566 9.12 -25.78 3.77
C ILE A 566 8.91 -24.55 2.87
N VAL A 567 7.85 -24.55 2.06
CA VAL A 567 7.48 -23.38 1.25
C VAL A 567 7.14 -22.19 2.15
N ALA A 568 6.38 -22.39 3.24
CA ALA A 568 6.04 -21.31 4.16
C ALA A 568 7.29 -20.72 4.85
N LEU A 569 8.26 -21.56 5.25
CA LEU A 569 9.54 -21.11 5.81
C LEU A 569 10.37 -20.31 4.80
N ALA A 570 10.46 -20.77 3.55
CA ALA A 570 11.20 -20.07 2.51
C ALA A 570 10.54 -18.75 2.10
N TRP A 571 9.20 -18.69 2.11
CA TRP A 571 8.44 -17.53 1.65
C TRP A 571 8.23 -16.48 2.75
N PHE A 572 7.85 -16.89 3.96
CA PHE A 572 7.56 -15.98 5.09
C PHE A 572 8.70 -15.95 6.10
N GLY A 573 9.31 -17.09 6.41
CA GLY A 573 10.29 -17.23 7.49
C GLY A 573 11.54 -16.38 7.30
N VAL A 574 11.96 -16.17 6.05
CA VAL A 574 13.15 -15.38 5.77
C VAL A 574 12.96 -13.89 6.06
N ASN A 575 11.75 -13.36 5.84
CA ASN A 575 11.45 -11.96 6.13
C ASN A 575 11.52 -11.65 7.65
N LEU A 576 11.53 -12.67 8.50
CA LEU A 576 11.65 -12.55 9.95
C LEU A 576 13.09 -12.48 10.47
N LEU A 577 14.07 -12.89 9.66
CA LEU A 577 15.46 -13.02 10.11
C LEU A 577 16.25 -11.71 10.06
N ASN A 578 15.70 -10.62 9.50
CA ASN A 578 16.28 -9.27 9.42
C ASN A 578 17.78 -9.21 8.99
N VAL A 579 18.27 -10.24 8.28
CA VAL A 579 19.65 -10.38 7.83
C VAL A 579 19.65 -10.49 6.30
N GLY A 580 20.42 -9.63 5.65
CA GLY A 580 20.56 -9.57 4.19
C GLY A 580 19.98 -8.30 3.55
N LEU A 581 20.21 -8.11 2.25
CA LEU A 581 19.84 -6.91 1.46
C LEU A 581 18.32 -6.82 1.14
N HIS A 582 17.48 -7.45 1.95
CA HIS A 582 16.07 -7.75 1.63
C HIS A 582 15.09 -7.49 2.79
N SER A 583 15.47 -6.67 3.77
CA SER A 583 14.71 -6.38 5.00
C SER A 583 13.56 -5.38 4.78
N TYR A 584 12.67 -5.64 3.84
CA TYR A 584 11.53 -4.78 3.54
C TYR A 584 10.22 -5.48 3.96
N GLY A 585 9.60 -5.03 5.04
CA GLY A 585 8.26 -5.50 5.46
C GLY A 585 8.19 -6.34 6.74
N PHE A 586 8.75 -5.85 7.85
CA PHE A 586 8.53 -6.48 9.15
C PHE A 586 7.13 -6.14 9.69
N THR A 587 6.21 -7.10 9.68
CA THR A 587 4.94 -6.99 10.43
C THR A 587 5.05 -7.83 11.71
N SER A 588 4.98 -7.17 12.87
CA SER A 588 4.95 -7.78 14.21
C SER A 588 3.68 -8.63 14.39
N GLY A 589 3.71 -9.87 13.89
CA GLY A 589 2.57 -10.80 13.93
C GLY A 589 2.74 -12.01 13.00
N LEU A 590 3.47 -11.84 11.90
CA LEU A 590 3.75 -12.93 10.95
C LEU A 590 4.56 -14.08 11.57
N ALA A 591 5.47 -13.79 12.51
CA ALA A 591 6.26 -14.83 13.18
C ALA A 591 5.38 -15.80 13.98
N GLY A 592 4.48 -15.27 14.82
CA GLY A 592 3.56 -16.09 15.61
C GLY A 592 2.62 -16.90 14.71
N GLY A 593 2.10 -16.29 13.65
CA GLY A 593 1.29 -16.98 12.64
C GLY A 593 2.03 -18.14 11.96
N LEU A 594 3.30 -17.92 11.57
CA LEU A 594 4.13 -18.95 10.96
C LEU A 594 4.43 -20.10 11.92
N PHE A 595 4.81 -19.82 13.17
CA PHE A 595 5.03 -20.87 14.17
C PHE A 595 3.77 -21.69 14.46
N ALA A 596 2.62 -21.01 14.58
CA ALA A 596 1.33 -21.69 14.76
C ALA A 596 0.99 -22.58 13.57
N PHE A 597 1.19 -22.09 12.34
CA PHE A 597 1.00 -22.86 11.11
C PHE A 597 1.88 -24.12 11.10
N ILE A 598 3.18 -23.98 11.38
CA ILE A 598 4.12 -25.12 11.41
C ILE A 598 3.68 -26.15 12.45
N PHE A 599 3.34 -25.70 13.66
CA PHE A 599 2.90 -26.58 14.73
C PHE A 599 1.62 -27.34 14.35
N ILE A 600 0.61 -26.65 13.82
CA ILE A 600 -0.66 -27.24 13.38
C ILE A 600 -0.42 -28.27 12.26
N GLU A 601 0.37 -27.93 11.23
CA GLU A 601 0.67 -28.85 10.13
C GLU A 601 1.40 -30.11 10.62
N LEU A 602 2.40 -29.96 11.50
CA LEU A 602 3.10 -31.10 12.09
C LEU A 602 2.15 -31.99 12.90
N CYS A 603 1.23 -31.40 13.68
CA CYS A 603 0.20 -32.15 14.40
C CYS A 603 -0.71 -32.91 13.43
N ILE A 604 -1.26 -32.25 12.41
CA ILE A 604 -2.17 -32.86 11.42
C ILE A 604 -1.50 -34.04 10.72
N ILE A 605 -0.29 -33.83 10.18
CA ILE A 605 0.46 -34.86 9.45
C ILE A 605 0.76 -36.03 10.38
N THR A 606 1.25 -35.76 11.59
CA THR A 606 1.59 -36.79 12.57
C THR A 606 0.36 -37.60 12.98
N THR A 607 -0.78 -36.95 13.23
CA THR A 607 -2.03 -37.63 13.60
C THR A 607 -2.50 -38.56 12.49
N PHE A 608 -2.51 -38.12 11.22
CA PHE A 608 -2.91 -39.00 10.11
C PHE A 608 -1.95 -40.16 9.91
N VAL A 609 -0.64 -39.91 9.98
CA VAL A 609 0.38 -40.97 9.85
C VAL A 609 0.23 -42.00 10.97
N ILE A 610 0.09 -41.59 12.23
CA ILE A 610 -0.11 -42.51 13.36
C ILE A 610 -1.38 -43.34 13.17
N LYS A 611 -2.47 -42.72 12.73
CA LYS A 611 -3.74 -43.42 12.51
C LYS A 611 -3.63 -44.46 11.38
N ILE A 612 -2.93 -44.14 10.29
CA ILE A 612 -2.64 -45.08 9.20
C ILE A 612 -1.72 -46.23 9.64
N LEU A 613 -0.76 -45.97 10.53
CA LEU A 613 0.13 -47.01 11.05
C LEU A 613 -0.55 -47.96 12.05
N ARG A 614 -1.64 -47.51 12.68
CA ARG A 614 -2.44 -48.30 13.65
C ARG A 614 -3.57 -49.12 12.99
N ALA A 615 -4.04 -48.67 11.82
CA ALA A 615 -5.02 -49.38 10.99
C ALA A 615 -4.36 -50.50 10.18
#